data_AF-A0A437M2E4-F1
#
_entry.id   AF-A0A437M2E4-F1
#
_cell.length_a   1.000
_cell.length_b   1.000
_cell.length_c   1.000
_cell.angle_alpha   90.00
_cell.angle_beta   90.00
_cell.angle_gamma   90.00
#
_symmetry.space_group_name_H-M   'P 1'
#
loop_
_entity.id
_entity.type
_entity.pdbx_description
1 polymer ?
#
loop_
_entity_poly.entity_id
_entity_poly.type
_entity_poly.pdbx_seq_one_letter_code
_entity_poly.pdbx_strand_id
1 'polypeptide(L)'
;MSFLASGLTPLIQTSSFSLWHYRTDDIRTDVTAAGYFNPVSAQLKPGDLMILQTADALALLPLRSGPATGPGVTLDGAVSPLALLRSAAQNFTVTQAVGAVVRTIVLAPLAAGFITGGSIPVSAQVQGPISQVLVSVRDSSNQIMPTPQIVTVSGGYATAAIPVPPVGTGYRIRVEDVQDPAIAAVSRTFSVTPPLDGIQQENLSVILMENGYALLRDRA
;
A
#
# COMPACT_ATOMS: atom_id res chain seq x y z
N MET A 1 -67.96 14.49 -7.71
CA MET A 1 -67.12 15.37 -6.87
C MET A 1 -66.89 16.67 -7.60
N SER A 2 -66.70 17.78 -6.89
CA SER A 2 -66.59 19.11 -7.47
C SER A 2 -65.35 19.81 -6.95
N PHE A 3 -64.62 20.45 -7.84
CA PHE A 3 -63.45 21.27 -7.48
C PHE A 3 -63.80 22.31 -6.40
N LEU A 4 -62.96 22.40 -5.38
CA LEU A 4 -63.09 23.34 -4.27
C LEU A 4 -62.06 24.46 -4.40
N ALA A 5 -62.49 25.64 -4.84
CA ALA A 5 -61.58 26.77 -5.05
C ALA A 5 -60.80 27.18 -3.79
N SER A 6 -61.41 27.07 -2.61
CA SER A 6 -60.76 27.35 -1.32
C SER A 6 -59.61 26.40 -0.99
N GLY A 7 -59.57 25.23 -1.63
CA GLY A 7 -58.51 24.24 -1.45
C GLY A 7 -57.25 24.56 -2.26
N LEU A 8 -57.32 25.47 -3.25
CA LEU A 8 -56.20 25.80 -4.14
C LEU A 8 -55.50 27.07 -3.69
N THR A 9 -54.22 26.97 -3.38
CA THR A 9 -53.39 28.10 -2.94
C THR A 9 -52.06 28.11 -3.70
N PRO A 10 -51.63 29.26 -4.26
CA PRO A 10 -50.28 29.40 -4.79
C PRO A 10 -49.28 29.48 -3.62
N LEU A 11 -48.26 28.62 -3.64
CA LEU A 11 -47.16 28.67 -2.67
C LEU A 11 -46.00 29.53 -3.17
N ILE A 12 -45.66 29.39 -4.45
CA ILE A 12 -44.59 30.14 -5.11
C ILE A 12 -45.08 30.54 -6.49
N GLN A 13 -44.84 31.79 -6.87
CA GLN A 13 -45.13 32.28 -8.22
C GLN A 13 -43.89 32.99 -8.75
N THR A 14 -43.32 32.45 -9.82
CA THR A 14 -42.20 33.06 -10.54
C THR A 14 -42.64 33.43 -11.96
N SER A 15 -41.79 34.12 -12.70
CA SER A 15 -42.03 34.40 -14.13
C SER A 15 -42.07 33.13 -14.99
N SER A 16 -41.51 32.02 -14.51
CA SER A 16 -41.27 30.81 -15.33
C SER A 16 -42.09 29.59 -14.89
N PHE A 17 -42.52 29.52 -13.64
CA PHE A 17 -43.45 28.50 -13.14
C PHE A 17 -44.12 28.93 -11.82
N SER A 18 -45.25 28.31 -11.50
CA SER A 18 -45.90 28.41 -10.20
C SER A 18 -45.91 27.05 -9.49
N LEU A 19 -45.74 27.08 -8.17
CA LEU A 19 -45.97 25.95 -7.28
C LEU A 19 -47.31 26.17 -6.58
N TRP A 20 -48.21 25.21 -6.76
CA TRP A 20 -49.54 25.21 -6.17
C TRP A 20 -49.63 24.18 -5.05
N HIS A 21 -50.48 24.45 -4.07
CA HIS A 21 -50.95 23.47 -3.12
C HIS A 21 -52.46 23.32 -3.30
N TYR A 22 -52.93 22.10 -3.52
CA TYR A 22 -54.35 21.79 -3.57
C TYR A 22 -54.69 20.77 -2.49
N ARG A 23 -55.60 21.14 -1.59
CA ARG A 23 -56.11 20.26 -0.54
C ARG A 23 -57.61 20.01 -0.72
N THR A 24 -58.00 18.75 -0.72
CA THR A 24 -59.40 18.32 -0.82
C THR A 24 -59.63 17.02 -0.05
N ASP A 25 -60.88 16.77 0.33
CA ASP A 25 -61.32 15.50 0.91
C ASP A 25 -61.72 14.47 -0.16
N ASP A 26 -61.66 14.84 -1.45
CA ASP A 26 -61.81 13.90 -2.56
C ASP A 26 -60.61 12.95 -2.63
N ILE A 27 -60.81 11.75 -3.17
CA ILE A 27 -59.74 10.76 -3.40
C ILE A 27 -58.90 11.10 -4.64
N ARG A 28 -57.64 10.66 -4.69
CA ARG A 28 -56.69 11.01 -5.75
C ARG A 28 -57.16 10.63 -7.15
N THR A 29 -57.78 9.46 -7.29
CA THR A 29 -58.29 8.98 -8.60
C THR A 29 -59.29 9.96 -9.20
N ASP A 30 -60.08 10.61 -8.34
CA ASP A 30 -61.16 11.49 -8.76
C ASP A 30 -60.63 12.90 -9.04
N VAL A 31 -59.65 13.36 -8.27
CA VAL A 31 -58.98 14.66 -8.49
C VAL A 31 -58.11 14.67 -9.75
N THR A 32 -57.51 13.53 -10.10
CA THR A 32 -56.68 13.39 -11.32
C THR A 32 -57.50 13.05 -12.57
N ALA A 33 -58.82 12.92 -12.44
CA ALA A 33 -59.71 12.72 -13.58
C ALA A 33 -59.71 13.94 -14.52
N ALA A 34 -59.89 13.67 -15.81
CA ALA A 34 -59.92 14.72 -16.83
C ALA A 34 -61.03 15.74 -16.53
N GLY A 35 -60.65 17.02 -16.51
CA GLY A 35 -61.57 18.14 -16.35
C GLY A 35 -61.90 18.53 -14.90
N TYR A 36 -61.35 17.84 -13.90
CA TYR A 36 -61.55 18.19 -12.49
C TYR A 36 -61.16 19.67 -12.21
N PHE A 37 -60.02 20.13 -12.74
CA PHE A 37 -59.54 21.52 -12.59
C PHE A 37 -60.06 22.52 -13.66
N ASN A 38 -61.08 22.15 -14.46
CA ASN A 38 -61.66 23.06 -15.46
C ASN A 38 -62.03 24.46 -14.91
N PRO A 39 -62.62 24.59 -13.70
CA PRO A 39 -63.01 25.90 -13.16
C PRO A 39 -61.86 26.89 -12.95
N VAL A 40 -60.61 26.40 -12.85
CA VAL A 40 -59.40 27.20 -12.62
C VAL A 40 -58.36 27.06 -13.73
N SER A 41 -58.77 26.50 -14.87
CA SER A 41 -57.88 26.25 -16.02
C SER A 41 -57.15 27.50 -16.54
N ALA A 42 -57.70 28.71 -16.34
CA ALA A 42 -57.05 29.96 -16.71
C ALA A 42 -55.87 30.35 -15.80
N GLN A 43 -55.83 29.85 -14.56
CA GLN A 43 -54.79 30.16 -13.58
C GLN A 43 -53.63 29.14 -13.65
N LEU A 44 -53.97 27.90 -13.96
CA LEU A 44 -53.06 26.77 -14.03
C LEU A 44 -52.36 26.72 -15.39
N LYS A 45 -51.05 26.94 -15.40
CA LYS A 45 -50.28 26.94 -16.66
C LYS A 45 -49.53 25.61 -16.85
N PRO A 46 -49.36 25.16 -18.10
CA PRO A 46 -48.46 24.05 -18.39
C PRO A 46 -47.05 24.37 -17.89
N GLY A 47 -46.42 23.44 -17.17
CA GLY A 47 -45.12 23.64 -16.53
C GLY A 47 -45.19 24.06 -15.07
N ASP A 48 -46.36 24.40 -14.55
CA ASP A 48 -46.57 24.54 -13.11
C ASP A 48 -46.47 23.18 -12.40
N LEU A 49 -46.21 23.22 -11.08
CA LEU A 49 -46.20 22.04 -10.21
C LEU A 49 -47.29 22.18 -9.14
N MET A 50 -47.92 21.06 -8.78
CA MET A 50 -48.93 21.01 -7.72
C MET A 50 -48.55 19.97 -6.68
N ILE A 51 -48.48 20.41 -5.43
CA ILE A 51 -48.57 19.53 -4.26
C ILE A 51 -50.06 19.25 -4.05
N LEU A 52 -50.47 18.03 -4.34
CA LEU A 52 -51.82 17.55 -4.19
C LEU A 52 -51.94 16.77 -2.88
N GLN A 53 -52.79 17.22 -1.98
CA GLN A 53 -53.18 16.51 -0.77
C GLN A 53 -54.65 16.08 -0.88
N THR A 54 -54.87 14.78 -1.07
CA THR A 54 -56.20 14.16 -1.11
C THR A 54 -56.50 13.41 0.19
N ALA A 55 -57.70 12.84 0.30
CA ALA A 55 -58.07 12.03 1.46
C ALA A 55 -57.20 10.76 1.63
N ASP A 56 -56.66 10.24 0.54
CA ASP A 56 -55.92 8.98 0.47
C ASP A 56 -54.42 9.14 0.19
N ALA A 57 -53.96 10.27 -0.34
CA ALA A 57 -52.58 10.41 -0.81
C ALA A 57 -52.01 11.84 -0.70
N LEU A 58 -50.68 11.92 -0.70
CA LEU A 58 -49.94 13.13 -1.02
C LEU A 58 -49.16 12.91 -2.32
N ALA A 59 -49.37 13.75 -3.33
CA ALA A 59 -48.71 13.63 -4.62
C ALA A 59 -48.09 14.95 -5.09
N LEU A 60 -46.98 14.86 -5.81
CA LEU A 60 -46.41 15.97 -6.56
C LEU A 60 -46.72 15.78 -8.04
N LEU A 61 -47.59 16.61 -8.59
CA LEU A 61 -48.13 16.49 -9.94
C LEU A 61 -47.60 17.62 -10.84
N PRO A 62 -47.00 17.31 -11.99
CA PRO A 62 -46.74 18.32 -13.02
C PRO A 62 -48.04 18.66 -13.76
N LEU A 63 -48.26 19.95 -14.03
CA LEU A 63 -49.36 20.40 -14.89
C LEU A 63 -48.96 20.33 -16.36
N ARG A 64 -49.81 19.67 -17.16
CA ARG A 64 -49.61 19.49 -18.61
C ARG A 64 -50.42 20.53 -19.40
N SER A 65 -50.42 20.43 -20.73
CA SER A 65 -51.28 21.25 -21.58
C SER A 65 -52.76 21.06 -21.23
N GLY A 66 -53.45 22.15 -20.88
CA GLY A 66 -54.81 22.11 -20.34
C GLY A 66 -54.86 21.80 -18.83
N PRO A 67 -56.04 21.71 -18.21
CA PRO A 67 -56.18 21.43 -16.77
C PRO A 67 -55.89 19.96 -16.39
N ALA A 68 -55.08 19.27 -17.20
CA ALA A 68 -54.72 17.87 -17.02
C ALA A 68 -53.45 17.75 -16.16
N THR A 69 -53.54 16.95 -15.10
CA THR A 69 -52.38 16.55 -14.29
C THR A 69 -51.61 15.44 -14.99
N GLY A 70 -50.28 15.52 -15.01
CA GLY A 70 -49.41 14.45 -15.51
C GLY A 70 -49.16 13.34 -14.48
N PRO A 71 -48.52 12.22 -14.88
CA PRO A 71 -48.05 11.21 -13.94
C PRO A 71 -47.00 11.85 -13.04
N GLY A 72 -47.30 11.92 -11.75
CA GLY A 72 -46.45 12.52 -10.74
C GLY A 72 -45.92 11.50 -9.74
N VAL A 73 -45.10 11.99 -8.80
CA VAL A 73 -44.63 11.18 -7.69
C VAL A 73 -45.74 11.15 -6.64
N THR A 74 -46.28 9.97 -6.36
CA THR A 74 -47.38 9.78 -5.40
C THR A 74 -46.87 9.01 -4.19
N LEU A 75 -47.17 9.50 -2.99
CA LEU A 75 -46.96 8.84 -1.70
C LEU A 75 -48.33 8.35 -1.20
N ASP A 76 -48.63 7.06 -1.43
CA ASP A 76 -49.94 6.44 -1.20
C ASP A 76 -49.76 4.98 -0.77
N GLY A 77 -49.20 4.77 0.43
CA GLY A 77 -49.01 3.42 0.99
C GLY A 77 -48.47 3.42 2.42
N ALA A 78 -48.71 2.32 3.15
CA ALA A 78 -48.07 2.06 4.44
C ALA A 78 -46.56 1.95 4.24
N VAL A 79 -45.84 3.05 4.46
CA VAL A 79 -44.41 3.14 4.16
C VAL A 79 -43.59 2.41 5.24
N SER A 80 -42.99 1.28 4.85
CA SER A 80 -41.69 0.90 5.41
C SER A 80 -40.71 2.08 5.28
N PRO A 81 -39.74 2.27 6.19
CA PRO A 81 -38.96 3.51 6.26
C PRO A 81 -38.36 3.91 4.90
N LEU A 82 -38.58 5.17 4.51
CA LEU A 82 -38.02 5.75 3.29
C LEU A 82 -36.48 5.60 3.31
N ALA A 83 -35.94 4.76 2.43
CA ALA A 83 -34.50 4.57 2.30
C ALA A 83 -33.87 5.78 1.61
N LEU A 84 -33.28 6.68 2.41
CA LEU A 84 -32.53 7.83 1.93
C LEU A 84 -31.09 7.40 1.59
N LEU A 85 -30.77 7.23 0.30
CA LEU A 85 -29.37 7.15 -0.13
C LEU A 85 -28.77 8.57 -0.16
N ARG A 86 -27.92 8.87 0.82
CA ARG A 86 -27.06 10.06 0.80
C ARG A 86 -25.66 9.64 0.37
N SER A 87 -25.12 10.24 -0.68
CA SER A 87 -23.71 10.11 -1.02
C SER A 87 -22.99 11.42 -0.70
N ALA A 88 -21.80 11.31 -0.12
CA ALA A 88 -20.87 12.42 0.07
C ALA A 88 -19.45 11.91 -0.23
N ALA A 89 -18.66 12.68 -0.97
CA ALA A 89 -17.25 12.38 -1.20
C ALA A 89 -16.47 12.73 0.08
N GLN A 90 -16.03 11.70 0.82
CA GLN A 90 -15.20 11.90 1.99
C GLN A 90 -13.73 11.80 1.58
N ASN A 91 -13.05 12.95 1.52
CA ASN A 91 -11.62 13.00 1.25
C ASN A 91 -10.88 12.92 2.59
N PHE A 92 -10.07 11.88 2.77
CA PHE A 92 -9.12 11.80 3.88
C PHE A 92 -7.72 12.03 3.33
N THR A 93 -6.96 12.90 4.00
CA THR A 93 -5.54 13.07 3.72
C THR A 93 -4.74 12.37 4.81
N VAL A 94 -3.89 11.42 4.42
CA VAL A 94 -2.93 10.78 5.32
C VAL A 94 -1.60 11.51 5.14
N THR A 95 -1.11 12.12 6.22
CA THR A 95 0.22 12.74 6.25
C THR A 95 1.10 11.92 7.19
N GLN A 96 2.12 11.27 6.66
CA GLN A 96 3.07 10.51 7.47
C GLN A 96 4.19 11.45 7.95
N ALA A 97 4.19 11.78 9.24
CA ALA A 97 5.24 12.56 9.88
C ALA A 97 6.35 11.63 10.39
N VAL A 98 7.13 11.05 9.49
CA VAL A 98 8.33 10.27 9.86
C VAL A 98 9.55 10.99 9.31
N GLY A 99 10.46 11.41 10.19
CA GLY A 99 11.76 11.92 9.79
C GLY A 99 12.60 10.81 9.19
N ALA A 100 13.21 11.05 8.02
CA ALA A 100 14.11 10.09 7.42
C ALA A 100 15.32 9.86 8.34
N VAL A 101 15.48 8.64 8.84
CA VAL A 101 16.64 8.25 9.63
C VAL A 101 17.67 7.63 8.69
N VAL A 102 18.78 8.34 8.47
CA VAL A 102 19.88 7.82 7.66
C VAL A 102 20.54 6.67 8.40
N ARG A 103 20.63 5.52 7.75
CA ARG A 103 21.32 4.33 8.21
C ARG A 103 22.31 3.89 7.14
N THR A 104 23.55 3.66 7.52
CA THR A 104 24.60 3.31 6.56
C THR A 104 25.61 2.38 7.20
N ILE A 105 26.07 1.40 6.43
CA ILE A 105 27.15 0.48 6.79
C ILE A 105 28.21 0.58 5.70
N VAL A 106 29.46 0.79 6.08
CA VAL A 106 30.61 0.84 5.16
C VAL A 106 31.66 -0.13 5.64
N LEU A 107 32.01 -1.13 4.82
CA LEU A 107 33.10 -2.05 5.15
C LEU A 107 34.46 -1.39 4.93
N ALA A 108 35.38 -1.65 5.85
CA ALA A 108 36.79 -1.32 5.66
C ALA A 108 37.41 -2.16 4.51
N PRO A 109 38.48 -1.68 3.87
CA PRO A 109 39.21 -2.44 2.87
C PRO A 109 39.68 -3.80 3.41
N LEU A 110 39.47 -4.85 2.64
CA LEU A 110 39.87 -6.22 2.98
C LEU A 110 41.06 -6.67 2.13
N ALA A 111 41.95 -7.51 2.67
CA ALA A 111 42.97 -8.19 1.87
C ALA A 111 42.35 -9.02 0.73
N ALA A 112 43.10 -9.20 -0.36
CA ALA A 112 42.63 -9.97 -1.52
C ALA A 112 42.73 -11.50 -1.33
N GLY A 113 43.50 -11.96 -0.32
CA GLY A 113 43.69 -13.36 -0.03
C GLY A 113 44.00 -13.64 1.43
N PHE A 114 43.62 -14.84 1.89
CA PHE A 114 43.88 -15.35 3.23
C PHE A 114 44.41 -16.79 3.16
N ILE A 115 45.15 -17.22 4.19
CA ILE A 115 45.57 -18.61 4.37
C ILE A 115 44.57 -19.33 5.30
N THR A 116 44.30 -20.61 5.04
CA THR A 116 43.44 -21.42 5.92
C THR A 116 44.02 -21.52 7.33
N GLY A 117 43.14 -21.71 8.33
CA GLY A 117 43.52 -21.86 9.74
C GLY A 117 43.71 -20.54 10.51
N GLY A 118 43.56 -19.39 9.84
CA GLY A 118 43.61 -18.06 10.46
C GLY A 118 42.22 -17.45 10.75
N SER A 119 42.25 -16.15 11.09
CA SER A 119 41.05 -15.31 11.24
C SER A 119 41.10 -14.10 10.31
N ILE A 120 39.95 -13.73 9.76
CA ILE A 120 39.74 -12.55 8.93
C ILE A 120 39.32 -11.38 9.83
N PRO A 121 40.13 -10.31 9.94
CA PRO A 121 39.71 -9.10 10.62
C PRO A 121 38.66 -8.37 9.76
N VAL A 122 37.49 -8.13 10.33
CA VAL A 122 36.40 -7.38 9.70
C VAL A 122 36.14 -6.13 10.53
N SER A 123 36.07 -4.99 9.85
CA SER A 123 35.65 -3.73 10.45
C SER A 123 34.64 -3.07 9.53
N ALA A 124 33.55 -2.56 10.11
CA ALA A 124 32.56 -1.77 9.41
C ALA A 124 32.26 -0.48 10.19
N GLN A 125 32.26 0.65 9.50
CA GLN A 125 31.74 1.90 10.01
C GLN A 125 30.22 1.91 9.86
N VAL A 126 29.53 2.32 10.92
CA VAL A 126 28.08 2.27 11.02
C VAL A 126 27.57 3.66 11.42
N GLN A 127 26.61 4.17 10.66
CA GLN A 127 25.94 5.44 10.92
C GLN A 127 24.43 5.22 11.07
N GLY A 128 23.81 5.95 12.00
CA GLY A 128 22.39 5.80 12.33
C GLY A 128 22.13 4.85 13.50
N PRO A 129 20.86 4.59 13.85
CA PRO A 129 20.48 3.78 15.00
C PRO A 129 20.55 2.27 14.70
N ILE A 130 21.74 1.78 14.34
CA ILE A 130 22.03 0.35 14.21
C ILE A 130 22.86 -0.03 15.43
N SER A 131 22.32 -0.88 16.29
CA SER A 131 22.98 -1.32 17.53
C SER A 131 23.75 -2.63 17.37
N GLN A 132 23.35 -3.47 16.40
CA GLN A 132 23.96 -4.76 16.13
C GLN A 132 23.99 -5.04 14.63
N VAL A 133 25.07 -5.67 14.18
CA VAL A 133 25.21 -6.16 12.81
C VAL A 133 25.49 -7.65 12.79
N LEU A 134 25.00 -8.34 11.77
CA LEU A 134 25.36 -9.70 11.46
C LEU A 134 26.51 -9.69 10.45
N VAL A 135 27.64 -10.28 10.82
CA VAL A 135 28.80 -10.43 9.94
C VAL A 135 28.85 -11.88 9.47
N SER A 136 28.83 -12.08 8.15
CA SER A 136 28.88 -13.40 7.52
C SER A 136 29.90 -13.44 6.39
N VAL A 137 30.54 -14.60 6.21
CA VAL A 137 31.28 -14.89 4.98
C VAL A 137 30.38 -15.72 4.08
N ARG A 138 30.41 -15.44 2.78
CA ARG A 138 29.61 -16.10 1.76
C ARG A 138 30.48 -16.62 0.63
N ASP A 139 30.16 -17.80 0.12
CA ASP A 139 30.84 -18.38 -1.04
C ASP A 139 30.38 -17.74 -2.37
N SER A 140 30.93 -18.23 -3.49
CA SER A 140 30.57 -17.78 -4.84
C SER A 140 29.09 -18.03 -5.21
N SER A 141 28.44 -18.95 -4.51
CA SER A 141 27.02 -19.29 -4.65
C SER A 141 26.14 -18.54 -3.64
N ASN A 142 26.72 -17.57 -2.91
CA ASN A 142 26.06 -16.76 -1.90
C ASN A 142 25.56 -17.55 -0.67
N GLN A 143 26.06 -18.78 -0.46
CA GLN A 143 25.82 -19.57 0.74
C GLN A 143 26.72 -19.09 1.88
N ILE A 144 26.19 -19.09 3.10
CA ILE A 144 26.89 -18.60 4.29
C ILE A 144 27.89 -19.66 4.78
N MET A 145 29.17 -19.30 4.90
CA MET A 145 30.25 -20.15 5.41
C MET A 145 31.38 -19.28 5.97
N PRO A 146 31.91 -19.46 7.20
CA PRO A 146 31.42 -20.23 8.35
C PRO A 146 30.32 -19.45 9.13
N THR A 147 29.90 -19.96 10.30
CA THR A 147 28.77 -19.42 11.10
C THR A 147 28.82 -17.90 11.26
N PRO A 148 27.73 -17.18 10.93
CA PRO A 148 27.64 -15.73 11.14
C PRO A 148 27.85 -15.31 12.60
N GLN A 149 28.40 -14.13 12.80
CA GLN A 149 28.60 -13.53 14.11
C GLN A 149 27.75 -12.27 14.26
N ILE A 150 27.00 -12.18 15.35
CA ILE A 150 26.33 -10.93 15.75
C ILE A 150 27.33 -10.08 16.52
N VAL A 151 27.50 -8.83 16.08
CA VAL A 151 28.50 -7.89 16.58
C VAL A 151 27.79 -6.63 17.02
N THR A 152 28.10 -6.16 18.23
CA THR A 152 27.55 -4.89 18.74
C THR A 152 28.29 -3.72 18.10
N VAL A 153 27.55 -2.69 17.71
CA VAL A 153 28.11 -1.43 17.22
C VAL A 153 28.52 -0.57 18.40
N SER A 154 29.79 -0.20 18.48
CA SER A 154 30.35 0.66 19.51
C SER A 154 31.15 1.80 18.88
N GLY A 155 30.90 3.04 19.31
CA GLY A 155 31.59 4.22 18.77
C GLY A 155 31.42 4.41 17.25
N GLY A 156 30.34 3.90 16.66
CA GLY A 156 30.12 3.94 15.21
C GLY A 156 30.87 2.86 14.43
N TYR A 157 31.41 1.83 15.10
CA TYR A 157 32.12 0.73 14.46
C TYR A 157 31.61 -0.63 14.95
N ALA A 158 31.60 -1.61 14.04
CA ALA A 158 31.45 -3.02 14.36
C ALA A 158 32.72 -3.76 13.91
N THR A 159 33.35 -4.49 14.83
CA THR A 159 34.60 -5.22 14.56
C THR A 159 34.47 -6.69 14.95
N ALA A 160 34.99 -7.58 14.11
CA ALA A 160 34.93 -9.02 14.30
C ALA A 160 36.17 -9.72 13.77
N ALA A 161 36.43 -10.91 14.28
CA ALA A 161 37.43 -11.83 13.76
C ALA A 161 36.72 -13.13 13.37
N ILE A 162 36.51 -13.32 12.07
CA ILE A 162 35.78 -14.47 11.55
C ILE A 162 36.77 -15.56 11.15
N PRO A 163 36.51 -16.85 11.44
CA PRO A 163 37.35 -17.94 10.96
C PRO A 163 37.47 -17.92 9.43
N VAL A 164 38.69 -18.09 8.91
CA VAL A 164 38.90 -18.22 7.46
C VAL A 164 38.15 -19.48 6.97
N PRO A 165 37.32 -19.40 5.91
CA PRO A 165 36.63 -20.57 5.36
C PRO A 165 37.63 -21.56 4.71
N PRO A 166 37.19 -22.75 4.27
CA PRO A 166 38.04 -23.67 3.52
C PRO A 166 38.67 -23.05 2.26
N VAL A 167 39.68 -23.72 1.69
CA VAL A 167 40.34 -23.32 0.44
C VAL A 167 39.30 -23.14 -0.67
N GLY A 168 39.36 -22.02 -1.38
CA GLY A 168 38.41 -21.67 -2.43
C GLY A 168 38.58 -20.24 -2.92
N THR A 169 37.74 -19.83 -3.87
CA THR A 169 37.78 -18.49 -4.47
C THR A 169 36.37 -17.88 -4.55
N GLY A 170 36.31 -16.56 -4.70
CA GLY A 170 35.05 -15.85 -4.88
C GLY A 170 34.28 -15.59 -3.58
N TYR A 171 34.91 -15.78 -2.42
CA TYR A 171 34.31 -15.47 -1.12
C TYR A 171 34.07 -13.98 -0.96
N ARG A 172 33.02 -13.61 -0.23
CA ARG A 172 32.70 -12.23 0.14
C ARG A 172 32.30 -12.14 1.61
N ILE A 173 32.58 -11.01 2.23
CA ILE A 173 32.06 -10.66 3.55
C ILE A 173 30.80 -9.84 3.35
N ARG A 174 29.74 -10.16 4.09
CA ARG A 174 28.54 -9.33 4.19
C ARG A 174 28.33 -8.93 5.64
N VAL A 175 28.15 -7.63 5.84
CA VAL A 175 27.74 -7.02 7.11
C VAL A 175 26.35 -6.44 6.91
N GLU A 176 25.39 -6.82 7.73
CA GLU A 176 24.01 -6.34 7.63
C GLU A 176 23.42 -5.99 8.99
N ASP A 177 22.47 -5.06 9.04
CA ASP A 177 21.70 -4.78 10.26
C ASP A 177 20.87 -6.01 10.65
N VAL A 178 20.95 -6.41 11.93
CA VAL A 178 20.20 -7.56 12.46
C VAL A 178 18.69 -7.33 12.41
N GLN A 179 18.25 -6.08 12.55
CA GLN A 179 16.83 -5.71 12.55
C GLN A 179 16.29 -5.42 11.14
N ASP A 180 17.16 -5.03 10.21
CA ASP A 180 16.79 -4.71 8.83
C ASP A 180 17.88 -5.18 7.83
N PRO A 181 17.82 -6.44 7.37
CA PRO A 181 18.82 -7.00 6.46
C PRO A 181 18.92 -6.34 5.08
N ALA A 182 18.00 -5.42 4.74
CA ALA A 182 18.11 -4.61 3.52
C ALA A 182 19.26 -3.60 3.62
N ILE A 183 19.64 -3.21 4.84
CA ILE A 183 20.78 -2.34 5.10
C ILE A 183 22.00 -3.21 5.29
N ALA A 184 22.77 -3.36 4.21
CA ALA A 184 23.94 -4.22 4.18
C ALA A 184 25.06 -3.61 3.33
N ALA A 185 26.28 -4.06 3.61
CA ALA A 185 27.43 -3.81 2.77
C ALA A 185 28.20 -5.11 2.54
N VAL A 186 28.76 -5.23 1.32
CA VAL A 186 29.40 -6.45 0.83
C VAL A 186 30.80 -6.11 0.37
N SER A 187 31.78 -6.93 0.76
CA SER A 187 33.17 -6.75 0.34
C SER A 187 33.38 -7.08 -1.13
N ARG A 188 34.54 -6.68 -1.65
CA ARG A 188 35.12 -7.31 -2.85
C ARG A 188 35.35 -8.80 -2.62
N THR A 189 35.47 -9.55 -3.70
CA THR A 189 35.82 -10.98 -3.65
C THR A 189 37.23 -11.18 -3.13
N PHE A 190 37.44 -12.24 -2.36
CA PHE A 190 38.76 -12.71 -1.94
C PHE A 190 38.89 -14.23 -2.12
N SER A 191 40.12 -14.72 -2.06
CA SER A 191 40.45 -16.14 -2.16
C SER A 191 41.07 -16.66 -0.88
N VAL A 192 40.92 -17.95 -0.63
CA VAL A 192 41.59 -18.65 0.46
C VAL A 192 42.51 -19.71 -0.14
N THR A 193 43.78 -19.66 0.24
CA THR A 193 44.81 -20.62 -0.19
C THR A 193 45.24 -21.51 0.98
N PRO A 194 45.76 -22.72 0.70
CA PRO A 194 46.40 -23.53 1.73
C PRO A 194 47.62 -22.80 2.31
N PRO A 195 48.12 -23.21 3.49
CA PRO A 195 49.38 -22.72 4.03
C PRO A 195 50.53 -23.02 3.08
N LEU A 196 51.50 -22.11 2.99
CA LEU A 196 52.65 -22.25 2.09
C LEU A 196 53.56 -23.43 2.46
N ASP A 197 53.44 -23.97 3.68
CA ASP A 197 54.18 -25.13 4.17
C ASP A 197 53.86 -26.42 3.38
N GLY A 198 52.85 -26.39 2.49
CA GLY A 198 52.39 -27.52 1.69
C GLY A 198 52.65 -27.44 0.18
N ILE A 199 53.39 -26.45 -0.34
CA ILE A 199 53.77 -26.45 -1.77
C ILE A 199 54.95 -27.42 -1.99
N GLN A 200 54.70 -28.71 -1.78
CA GLN A 200 55.54 -29.77 -2.32
C GLN A 200 55.17 -29.94 -3.79
N GLN A 201 55.99 -29.36 -4.67
CA GLN A 201 55.85 -29.52 -6.10
C GLN A 201 56.16 -30.98 -6.47
N GLU A 202 55.13 -31.81 -6.61
CA GLU A 202 55.24 -33.18 -7.09
C GLU A 202 55.57 -33.14 -8.59
N ASN A 203 56.86 -33.19 -8.93
CA ASN A 203 57.29 -33.65 -10.24
C ASN A 203 57.54 -35.15 -10.10
N LEU A 204 57.07 -35.97 -11.06
CA LEU A 204 56.81 -37.43 -11.02
C LEU A 204 57.93 -38.39 -10.54
N SER A 205 59.01 -37.88 -9.96
CA SER A 205 60.15 -38.64 -9.41
C SER A 205 60.77 -38.05 -8.13
N VAL A 206 60.40 -36.83 -7.70
CA VAL A 206 61.06 -36.13 -6.58
C VAL A 206 60.06 -35.33 -5.73
N ILE A 207 60.11 -35.54 -4.42
CA ILE A 207 59.43 -34.68 -3.43
C ILE A 207 60.49 -33.77 -2.80
N LEU A 208 60.40 -32.46 -3.01
CA LEU A 208 61.23 -31.50 -2.29
C LEU A 208 60.68 -31.28 -0.87
N MET A 209 61.57 -31.40 0.11
CA MET A 209 61.32 -31.11 1.52
C MET A 209 61.68 -29.66 1.85
N GLU A 210 61.03 -29.11 2.87
CA GLU A 210 61.18 -27.72 3.36
C GLU A 210 62.64 -27.35 3.71
N ASN A 211 63.45 -28.34 4.08
CA ASN A 211 64.86 -28.19 4.40
C ASN A 211 65.80 -28.17 3.17
N GLY A 212 65.25 -28.13 1.95
CA GLY A 212 66.02 -28.13 0.70
C GLY A 212 66.51 -29.50 0.26
N TYR A 213 66.11 -30.58 0.95
CA TYR A 213 66.43 -31.95 0.56
C TYR A 213 65.34 -32.54 -0.36
N ALA A 214 65.72 -33.53 -1.16
CA ALA A 214 64.82 -34.21 -2.09
C ALA A 214 64.64 -35.68 -1.68
N LEU A 215 63.41 -36.14 -1.52
CA LEU A 215 63.09 -37.56 -1.48
C LEU A 215 62.90 -38.09 -2.89
N LEU A 216 63.75 -39.04 -3.29
CA LEU A 216 63.59 -39.81 -4.51
C LEU A 216 62.58 -40.93 -4.26
N ARG A 217 61.55 -41.00 -5.11
CA ARG A 217 60.62 -42.13 -5.11
C ARG A 217 61.18 -43.20 -6.04
N ASP A 218 61.81 -44.24 -5.49
CA ASP A 218 62.17 -45.42 -6.27
C ASP A 218 60.87 -46.07 -6.79
N ARG A 219 60.79 -46.23 -8.11
CA ARG A 219 59.73 -47.02 -8.74
C ARG A 219 60.09 -48.50 -8.53
N ALA A 220 59.25 -49.20 -7.77
CA ALA A 220 59.15 -50.65 -7.87
C ALA A 220 58.53 -51.04 -9.23
#